data_AF-C5C7M8-F1
#
_entry.id   AF-C5C7M8-F1
#
_cell.length_a   1.000
_cell.length_b   1.000
_cell.length_c   1.000
_cell.angle_alpha   90.00
_cell.angle_beta   90.00
_cell.angle_gamma   90.00
#
_symmetry.space_group_name_H-M   'P 1'
#
loop_
_entity.id
_entity.type
_entity.pdbx_description
1 polymer ?
#
loop_
_entity_poly.entity_id
_entity_poly.type
_entity_poly.pdbx_seq_one_letter_code
_entity_poly.pdbx_strand_id
1 'polypeptide(L)'
;MLRPRHTRPALLLTAGLTSLALLTGCADGDPAPGAAATTAAATTAAATSSAPTTQAASSSPRTSSAAASSSAKASDAAAAASSSAAAASASEAAESSRAAEAEAEASREAEAEAEAARAREAEESAAAEAEREAAAEAAAAAEAESAAAEEEDSATTVGADLTAAGRQAVRSAQSYLDFTAFSRSGLIDQLEFEGFSTADATAAVDSLDVDYAAQAVKSAESYLDFTAFSRPGLIDQLEFEGYSTAHATAAVDGLSIDYNEQAAKAAESYLDFTGFSRSGLIDQLMFEGYTASQAEYGVDAVGL
;
A
#
# COMPACT_ATOMS: atom_id res chain seq x y z
N MET A 1 -49.71 -58.44 -13.68
CA MET A 1 -49.68 -58.59 -12.21
C MET A 1 -48.69 -57.57 -11.65
N LEU A 2 -49.11 -56.87 -10.60
CA LEU A 2 -48.56 -55.62 -10.06
C LEU A 2 -47.08 -55.70 -9.64
N ARG A 3 -46.29 -54.66 -9.94
CA ARG A 3 -44.98 -54.39 -9.31
C ARG A 3 -45.18 -53.58 -8.02
N PRO A 4 -44.42 -53.82 -6.94
CA PRO A 4 -44.58 -53.12 -5.68
C PRO A 4 -43.99 -51.71 -5.74
N ARG A 5 -44.70 -50.75 -5.14
CA ARG A 5 -44.26 -49.37 -4.92
C ARG A 5 -43.33 -49.33 -3.71
N HIS A 6 -42.11 -48.82 -3.88
CA HIS A 6 -41.24 -48.46 -2.77
C HIS A 6 -41.65 -47.08 -2.23
N THR A 7 -42.24 -47.07 -1.05
CA THR A 7 -42.46 -45.88 -0.21
C THR A 7 -41.13 -45.47 0.42
N ARG A 8 -40.65 -44.25 0.14
CA ARG A 8 -39.55 -43.62 0.88
C ARG A 8 -40.12 -42.91 2.12
N PRO A 9 -39.48 -42.99 3.29
CA PRO A 9 -39.89 -42.20 4.45
C PRO A 9 -39.37 -40.77 4.32
N ALA A 10 -40.25 -39.80 4.57
CA ALA A 10 -39.92 -38.39 4.73
C ALA A 10 -39.20 -38.18 6.07
N LEU A 11 -37.97 -37.65 6.03
CA LEU A 11 -37.25 -37.21 7.22
C LEU A 11 -37.50 -35.70 7.37
N LEU A 12 -38.34 -35.35 8.34
CA LEU A 12 -38.50 -33.99 8.86
C LEU A 12 -37.24 -33.64 9.67
N LEU A 13 -36.42 -32.72 9.17
CA LEU A 13 -35.30 -32.17 9.92
C LEU A 13 -35.72 -30.83 10.56
N THR A 14 -36.14 -30.90 11.81
CA THR A 14 -36.30 -29.74 12.69
C THR A 14 -35.09 -29.65 13.61
N ALA A 15 -34.28 -28.60 13.48
CA ALA A 15 -33.38 -28.06 14.51
C ALA A 15 -32.82 -26.74 13.96
N GLY A 16 -32.75 -25.62 14.66
CA GLY A 16 -32.76 -25.40 16.10
C GLY A 16 -31.71 -24.33 16.38
N LEU A 17 -32.17 -23.09 16.54
CA LEU A 17 -31.40 -21.94 17.05
C LEU A 17 -30.82 -22.29 18.42
N THR A 18 -29.51 -22.15 18.63
CA THR A 18 -28.94 -21.82 19.95
C THR A 18 -27.54 -21.21 19.80
N SER A 19 -27.42 -19.93 20.18
CA SER A 19 -26.16 -19.26 20.50
C SER A 19 -25.61 -19.80 21.83
N LEU A 20 -24.28 -19.89 21.96
CA LEU A 20 -23.59 -19.74 23.25
C LEU A 20 -22.12 -19.36 23.06
N ALA A 21 -21.78 -18.13 23.47
CA ALA A 21 -20.43 -17.69 23.75
C ALA A 21 -19.93 -18.31 25.07
N LEU A 22 -18.60 -18.36 25.29
CA LEU A 22 -17.88 -17.93 26.50
C LEU A 22 -16.45 -18.54 26.57
N LEU A 23 -15.48 -17.64 26.80
CA LEU A 23 -14.22 -17.75 27.58
C LEU A 23 -13.14 -18.78 27.18
N THR A 24 -11.84 -18.65 27.49
CA THR A 24 -10.88 -17.62 27.94
C THR A 24 -9.58 -18.39 28.25
N GLY A 25 -8.41 -17.85 27.87
CA GLY A 25 -7.11 -18.08 28.50
C GLY A 25 -6.41 -19.42 28.19
N CYS A 26 -5.11 -19.61 28.39
CA CYS A 26 -3.98 -18.76 28.84
C CYS A 26 -2.72 -19.65 28.71
N ALA A 27 -1.52 -19.03 28.63
CA ALA A 27 -0.22 -19.59 29.09
C ALA A 27 0.42 -20.74 28.26
N ASP A 28 1.73 -20.94 28.13
CA ASP A 28 2.97 -20.25 28.55
C ASP A 28 4.16 -21.05 27.96
N GLY A 29 5.34 -20.42 27.86
CA GLY A 29 6.68 -21.06 27.90
C GLY A 29 7.10 -21.95 26.72
N ASP A 30 8.27 -21.85 26.10
CA ASP A 30 9.60 -21.53 26.63
C ASP A 30 10.60 -21.43 25.44
N PRO A 31 11.62 -20.56 25.48
CA PRO A 31 12.70 -20.53 24.50
C PRO A 31 13.99 -21.15 25.07
N ALA A 32 14.67 -22.00 24.29
CA ALA A 32 15.94 -22.58 24.70
C ALA A 32 16.97 -22.71 23.55
N PRO A 33 18.28 -22.71 23.89
CA PRO A 33 19.32 -22.02 23.12
C PRO A 33 20.52 -22.90 22.71
N GLY A 34 21.52 -22.29 22.05
CA GLY A 34 22.92 -22.76 22.01
C GLY A 34 23.40 -23.22 20.62
N ALA A 35 24.31 -22.47 19.98
CA ALA A 35 25.78 -22.59 20.11
C ALA A 35 26.34 -23.74 19.23
N ALA A 36 27.43 -23.64 18.46
CA ALA A 36 28.64 -22.84 18.60
C ALA A 36 29.48 -22.83 17.30
N ALA A 37 30.28 -21.76 17.14
CA ALA A 37 31.69 -21.69 16.74
C ALA A 37 32.12 -22.23 15.33
N THR A 38 33.08 -21.66 14.60
CA THR A 38 34.42 -21.19 15.04
C THR A 38 35.13 -20.38 13.92
N THR A 39 35.69 -19.22 14.30
CA THR A 39 36.99 -18.59 13.92
C THR A 39 37.43 -18.31 12.47
N ALA A 40 37.78 -17.04 12.19
CA ALA A 40 39.16 -16.49 12.13
C ALA A 40 39.08 -14.96 11.91
N ALA A 41 39.48 -14.07 12.84
CA ALA A 41 40.84 -13.54 13.08
C ALA A 41 41.57 -13.09 11.80
N ALA A 42 42.19 -11.92 11.62
CA ALA A 42 42.40 -10.66 12.34
C ALA A 42 42.97 -9.69 11.26
N THR A 43 42.92 -8.36 11.36
CA THR A 43 44.06 -7.57 11.88
C THR A 43 43.77 -6.07 11.77
N THR A 44 44.11 -5.41 12.88
CA THR A 44 44.27 -4.00 13.23
C THR A 44 44.70 -2.98 12.17
N ALA A 45 44.23 -1.74 12.32
CA ALA A 45 45.09 -0.57 12.55
C ALA A 45 44.29 0.62 13.11
N ALA A 46 44.84 1.24 14.16
CA ALA A 46 44.29 2.35 14.92
C ALA A 46 44.95 3.69 14.54
N ALA A 47 44.23 4.80 14.74
CA ALA A 47 44.75 6.11 15.16
C ALA A 47 43.52 7.01 15.48
N THR A 48 43.19 7.37 16.73
CA THR A 48 43.73 8.50 17.56
C THR A 48 43.81 9.82 16.79
N SER A 49 43.39 11.00 17.25
CA SER A 49 42.90 11.53 18.53
C SER A 49 42.60 13.03 18.28
N SER A 50 41.81 13.65 19.17
CA SER A 50 42.00 15.01 19.73
C SER A 50 40.89 16.04 19.44
N ALA A 51 40.06 16.28 20.46
CA ALA A 51 39.55 17.60 20.84
C ALA A 51 40.63 18.40 21.62
N PRO A 52 40.53 19.73 21.83
CA PRO A 52 39.79 20.36 22.95
C PRO A 52 39.07 21.69 22.55
N THR A 53 38.03 22.24 23.19
CA THR A 53 37.77 22.76 24.56
C THR A 53 38.27 24.20 24.86
N THR A 54 37.29 25.13 24.91
CA THR A 54 37.08 26.30 25.82
C THR A 54 37.94 27.59 25.84
N GLN A 55 37.18 28.71 25.86
CA GLN A 55 37.12 29.79 26.88
C GLN A 55 38.05 31.04 26.81
N ALA A 56 37.35 32.17 26.66
CA ALA A 56 37.41 33.49 27.33
C ALA A 56 38.70 34.32 27.52
N ALA A 57 38.51 35.60 27.14
CA ALA A 57 38.77 36.84 27.89
C ALA A 57 40.20 37.41 28.11
N SER A 58 40.30 38.68 27.70
CA SER A 58 40.94 39.84 28.36
C SER A 58 42.46 40.02 28.31
N SER A 59 42.88 41.18 27.78
CA SER A 59 43.97 42.02 28.36
C SER A 59 44.19 43.34 27.60
N SER A 60 44.13 44.47 28.32
CA SER A 60 44.70 45.79 27.93
C SER A 60 46.23 45.82 28.13
N PRO A 61 46.99 46.85 27.65
CA PRO A 61 47.36 48.06 28.44
C PRO A 61 47.42 49.39 27.61
N ARG A 62 47.17 50.62 28.15
CA ARG A 62 48.05 51.61 28.86
C ARG A 62 49.34 52.00 28.07
N THR A 63 49.85 53.24 27.90
CA THR A 63 49.84 54.61 28.50
C THR A 63 50.38 55.61 27.43
N SER A 64 50.15 56.94 27.40
CA SER A 64 50.75 58.03 28.21
C SER A 64 50.32 59.42 27.66
N SER A 65 49.90 60.39 28.50
CA SER A 65 50.59 61.66 28.87
C SER A 65 50.91 62.62 27.68
N ALA A 66 50.60 63.92 27.64
CA ALA A 66 50.44 64.94 28.68
C ALA A 66 49.77 66.24 28.15
N ALA A 67 49.24 67.02 29.10
CA ALA A 67 49.31 68.48 29.23
C ALA A 67 48.19 69.41 28.69
N ALA A 68 47.81 70.31 29.63
CA ALA A 68 47.34 71.69 29.47
C ALA A 68 45.82 71.98 29.43
N SER A 69 45.24 72.01 30.64
CA SER A 69 44.47 73.12 31.24
C SER A 69 43.80 74.16 30.32
N SER A 70 42.46 74.20 30.31
CA SER A 70 41.67 75.28 30.91
C SER A 70 40.20 75.22 30.48
N SER A 71 39.31 75.72 31.34
CA SER A 71 37.88 75.97 31.14
C SER A 71 36.92 74.82 31.48
N ALA A 72 36.63 74.73 32.78
CA ALA A 72 35.41 74.14 33.28
C ALA A 72 34.22 75.08 33.00
N LYS A 73 33.48 74.85 31.90
CA LYS A 73 32.03 75.15 31.79
C LYS A 73 31.41 74.61 30.49
N ALA A 74 31.44 73.30 30.25
CA ALA A 74 30.67 72.70 29.15
C ALA A 74 30.38 71.19 29.29
N SER A 75 30.52 70.59 30.47
CA SER A 75 30.41 69.12 30.61
C SER A 75 29.05 68.59 31.07
N ASP A 76 28.07 69.45 31.36
CA ASP A 76 26.72 68.98 31.73
C ASP A 76 25.75 68.93 30.53
N ALA A 77 25.96 69.73 29.48
CA ALA A 77 25.11 69.73 28.30
C ALA A 77 25.48 68.66 27.25
N ALA A 78 26.75 68.26 27.16
CA ALA A 78 27.22 67.30 26.15
C ALA A 78 27.04 65.83 26.57
N ALA A 79 27.11 65.51 27.87
CA ALA A 79 26.81 64.16 28.37
C ALA A 79 25.29 63.87 28.37
N ALA A 80 24.46 64.88 28.65
CA ALA A 80 23.00 64.78 28.53
C ALA A 80 22.55 64.60 27.07
N ALA A 81 23.14 65.35 26.13
CA ALA A 81 22.83 65.25 24.70
C ALA A 81 23.35 63.97 24.02
N SER A 82 24.46 63.40 24.49
CA SER A 82 24.98 62.11 23.97
C SER A 82 24.24 60.90 24.54
N SER A 83 23.67 60.98 25.75
CA SER A 83 22.82 59.90 26.28
C SER A 83 21.38 59.94 25.74
N SER A 84 20.85 61.14 25.43
CA SER A 84 19.51 61.27 24.83
C SER A 84 19.48 60.86 23.36
N ALA A 85 20.56 61.07 22.60
CA ALA A 85 20.67 60.62 21.22
C ALA A 85 20.85 59.08 21.10
N ALA A 86 21.55 58.45 22.04
CA ALA A 86 21.67 56.99 22.11
C ALA A 86 20.39 56.31 22.64
N ALA A 87 19.65 56.96 23.54
CA ALA A 87 18.34 56.50 23.99
C ALA A 87 17.26 56.64 22.90
N ALA A 88 17.34 57.69 22.06
CA ALA A 88 16.45 57.87 20.91
C ALA A 88 16.72 56.82 19.81
N SER A 89 17.98 56.54 19.46
CA SER A 89 18.29 55.52 18.45
C SER A 89 18.02 54.09 18.92
N ALA A 90 18.15 53.79 20.22
CA ALA A 90 17.74 52.52 20.80
C ALA A 90 16.21 52.36 20.88
N SER A 91 15.47 53.46 21.05
CA SER A 91 14.01 53.50 21.03
C SER A 91 13.45 53.23 19.64
N GLU A 92 14.00 53.87 18.61
CA GLU A 92 13.58 53.70 17.22
C GLU A 92 13.92 52.30 16.67
N ALA A 93 15.07 51.73 17.06
CA ALA A 93 15.43 50.35 16.73
C ALA A 93 14.50 49.32 17.43
N ALA A 94 14.09 49.59 18.67
CA ALA A 94 13.14 48.76 19.39
C ALA A 94 11.70 48.85 18.82
N GLU A 95 11.28 50.02 18.35
CA GLU A 95 10.00 50.21 17.66
C GLU A 95 9.98 49.54 16.28
N SER A 96 11.08 49.62 15.52
CA SER A 96 11.23 48.90 14.25
C SER A 96 11.25 47.38 14.42
N SER A 97 11.85 46.86 15.51
CA SER A 97 11.84 45.44 15.84
C SER A 97 10.44 44.96 16.24
N ARG A 98 9.71 45.76 17.02
CA ARG A 98 8.32 45.45 17.42
C ARG A 98 7.34 45.51 16.24
N ALA A 99 7.56 46.42 15.29
CA ALA A 99 6.78 46.48 14.05
C ALA A 99 7.02 45.24 13.17
N ALA A 100 8.27 44.80 13.03
CA ALA A 100 8.60 43.60 12.27
C ALA A 100 8.09 42.30 12.94
N GLU A 101 8.13 42.22 14.26
CA GLU A 101 7.55 41.09 15.01
C GLU A 101 6.02 41.05 14.89
N ALA A 102 5.34 42.20 14.92
CA ALA A 102 3.89 42.28 14.73
C ALA A 102 3.46 41.90 13.30
N GLU A 103 4.22 42.28 12.27
CA GLU A 103 3.96 41.86 10.88
C GLU A 103 4.23 40.35 10.69
N ALA A 104 5.26 39.80 11.32
CA ALA A 104 5.55 38.37 11.27
C ALA A 104 4.50 37.54 12.02
N GLU A 105 3.97 38.04 13.15
CA GLU A 105 2.87 37.42 13.88
C GLU A 105 1.58 37.43 13.04
N ALA A 106 1.23 38.57 12.45
CA ALA A 106 0.08 38.67 11.54
C ALA A 106 0.19 37.76 10.31
N SER A 107 1.40 37.59 9.76
CA SER A 107 1.65 36.65 8.65
C SER A 107 1.48 35.19 9.07
N ARG A 108 1.93 34.81 10.27
CA ARG A 108 1.77 33.44 10.81
C ARG A 108 0.31 33.12 11.14
N GLU A 109 -0.43 34.08 11.67
CA GLU A 109 -1.87 33.93 11.91
C GLU A 109 -2.62 33.73 10.60
N ALA A 110 -2.30 34.51 9.55
CA ALA A 110 -2.90 34.34 8.23
C ALA A 110 -2.55 33.00 7.57
N GLU A 111 -1.32 32.52 7.72
CA GLU A 111 -0.91 31.18 7.24
C GLU A 111 -1.63 30.05 7.99
N ALA A 112 -1.76 30.17 9.31
CA ALA A 112 -2.48 29.19 10.14
C ALA A 112 -3.98 29.14 9.79
N GLU A 113 -4.61 30.29 9.52
CA GLU A 113 -6.00 30.34 9.06
C GLU A 113 -6.16 29.73 7.65
N ALA A 114 -5.21 29.97 6.74
CA ALA A 114 -5.24 29.38 5.40
C ALA A 114 -5.03 27.85 5.43
N GLU A 115 -4.17 27.35 6.33
CA GLU A 115 -3.97 25.91 6.54
C GLU A 115 -5.21 25.26 7.17
N ALA A 116 -5.83 25.91 8.16
CA ALA A 116 -7.08 25.45 8.76
C ALA A 116 -8.25 25.44 7.76
N ALA A 117 -8.30 26.41 6.82
CA ALA A 117 -9.29 26.42 5.76
C ALA A 117 -9.09 25.25 4.77
N ARG A 118 -7.85 24.98 4.37
CA ARG A 118 -7.51 23.84 3.50
C ARG A 118 -7.80 22.49 4.16
N ALA A 119 -7.55 22.37 5.48
CA ALA A 119 -7.88 21.16 6.23
C ALA A 119 -9.40 20.90 6.26
N ARG A 120 -10.22 21.95 6.44
CA ARG A 120 -11.69 21.83 6.40
C ARG A 120 -12.21 21.46 5.01
N GLU A 121 -11.63 22.04 3.96
CA GLU A 121 -11.98 21.72 2.58
C GLU A 121 -11.59 20.27 2.23
N ALA A 122 -10.45 19.80 2.73
CA ALA A 122 -10.03 18.41 2.61
C ALA A 122 -10.98 17.44 3.34
N GLU A 123 -11.37 17.76 4.58
CA GLU A 123 -12.36 16.96 5.34
C GLU A 123 -13.73 16.92 4.64
N GLU A 124 -14.20 18.04 4.09
CA GLU A 124 -15.45 18.12 3.34
C GLU A 124 -15.38 17.31 2.03
N SER A 125 -14.24 17.37 1.32
CA SER A 125 -14.03 16.58 0.11
C SER A 125 -13.96 15.07 0.37
N ALA A 126 -13.31 14.66 1.47
CA ALA A 126 -13.24 13.27 1.89
C ALA A 126 -14.61 12.73 2.34
N ALA A 127 -15.41 13.55 3.03
CA ALA A 127 -16.77 13.19 3.39
C ALA A 127 -17.67 13.01 2.14
N ALA A 128 -17.55 13.90 1.16
CA ALA A 128 -18.30 13.80 -0.09
C ALA A 128 -17.89 12.60 -0.96
N GLU A 129 -16.61 12.21 -0.94
CA GLU A 129 -16.11 11.01 -1.59
C GLU A 129 -16.64 9.74 -0.92
N ALA A 130 -16.57 9.66 0.41
CA ALA A 130 -17.11 8.55 1.18
C ALA A 130 -18.63 8.36 0.99
N GLU A 131 -19.39 9.46 0.91
CA GLU A 131 -20.83 9.40 0.59
C GLU A 131 -21.09 8.90 -0.84
N ARG A 132 -20.25 9.27 -1.82
CA ARG A 132 -20.36 8.76 -3.20
C ARG A 132 -20.00 7.29 -3.30
N GLU A 133 -18.96 6.84 -2.60
CA GLU A 133 -18.58 5.42 -2.54
C GLU A 133 -19.69 4.59 -1.89
N ALA A 134 -20.24 5.04 -0.76
CA ALA A 134 -21.35 4.36 -0.10
C ALA A 134 -22.63 4.33 -0.98
N ALA A 135 -22.90 5.40 -1.73
CA ALA A 135 -24.02 5.43 -2.67
C ALA A 135 -23.79 4.51 -3.89
N ALA A 136 -22.55 4.41 -4.38
CA ALA A 136 -22.20 3.49 -5.46
C ALA A 136 -22.27 2.02 -5.01
N GLU A 137 -21.82 1.72 -3.80
CA GLU A 137 -21.92 0.38 -3.21
C GLU A 137 -23.39 -0.02 -2.97
N ALA A 138 -24.22 0.90 -2.49
CA ALA A 138 -25.65 0.67 -2.34
C ALA A 138 -26.37 0.49 -3.69
N ALA A 139 -25.98 1.23 -4.72
CA ALA A 139 -26.51 1.05 -6.07
C ALA A 139 -26.10 -0.30 -6.68
N ALA A 140 -24.83 -0.70 -6.52
CA ALA A 140 -24.33 -1.99 -6.97
C ALA A 140 -25.01 -3.17 -6.23
N ALA A 141 -25.26 -3.03 -4.93
CA ALA A 141 -25.99 -4.02 -4.15
C ALA A 141 -27.47 -4.14 -4.59
N ALA A 142 -28.12 -3.01 -4.92
CA ALA A 142 -29.49 -3.01 -5.43
C ALA A 142 -29.59 -3.58 -6.86
N GLU A 143 -28.61 -3.33 -7.72
CA GLU A 143 -28.53 -3.96 -9.05
C GLU A 143 -28.25 -5.47 -8.94
N ALA A 144 -27.38 -5.90 -8.01
CA ALA A 144 -27.12 -7.31 -7.74
C ALA A 144 -28.37 -8.03 -7.18
N GLU A 145 -29.15 -7.38 -6.31
CA GLU A 145 -30.40 -7.93 -5.78
C GLU A 145 -31.51 -8.00 -6.85
N SER A 146 -31.55 -7.02 -7.77
CA SER A 146 -32.44 -7.05 -8.94
C SER A 146 -32.05 -8.14 -9.94
N ALA A 147 -30.76 -8.36 -10.19
CA ALA A 147 -30.27 -9.43 -11.06
C ALA A 147 -30.53 -10.83 -10.47
N ALA A 148 -30.37 -10.99 -9.16
CA ALA A 148 -30.68 -12.24 -8.46
C ALA A 148 -32.19 -12.57 -8.46
N ALA A 149 -33.06 -11.55 -8.47
CA ALA A 149 -34.51 -11.75 -8.55
C ALA A 149 -35.00 -12.14 -9.97
N GLU A 150 -34.28 -11.76 -11.02
CA GLU A 150 -34.57 -12.17 -12.41
C GLU A 150 -34.03 -13.59 -12.73
N GLU A 151 -32.99 -14.04 -12.02
CA GLU A 151 -32.44 -15.41 -12.12
C GLU A 151 -33.39 -16.49 -11.53
N GLU A 152 -34.12 -16.18 -10.45
CA GLU A 152 -35.06 -17.11 -9.80
C GLU A 152 -36.33 -17.41 -10.62
N ASP A 153 -36.70 -16.56 -11.60
CA ASP A 153 -37.82 -16.82 -12.52
C ASP A 153 -37.42 -17.72 -13.70
N SER A 154 -36.12 -17.81 -14.02
CA SER A 154 -35.57 -18.74 -15.03
C SER A 154 -35.07 -20.07 -14.47
N ALA A 155 -34.94 -20.21 -13.14
CA ALA A 155 -34.47 -21.45 -12.49
C ALA A 155 -35.54 -22.57 -12.41
N THR A 156 -36.78 -22.32 -12.83
CA THR A 156 -37.82 -23.37 -12.92
C THR A 156 -37.94 -23.90 -14.34
N THR A 157 -36.97 -24.74 -14.75
CA THR A 157 -37.02 -25.86 -15.73
C THR A 157 -35.58 -26.09 -16.22
N VAL A 158 -34.87 -27.19 -15.97
CA VAL A 158 -35.09 -28.57 -16.44
C VAL A 158 -34.07 -29.46 -15.71
N GLY A 159 -34.46 -30.69 -15.34
CA GLY A 159 -33.58 -31.64 -14.69
C GLY A 159 -32.46 -32.18 -15.59
N ALA A 160 -31.26 -32.31 -15.01
CA ALA A 160 -30.16 -33.23 -15.32
C ALA A 160 -29.61 -33.35 -16.76
N ASP A 161 -30.22 -32.77 -17.78
CA ASP A 161 -29.75 -32.84 -19.17
C ASP A 161 -29.58 -31.43 -19.75
N LEU A 162 -28.40 -31.16 -20.32
CA LEU A 162 -28.02 -29.85 -20.84
C LEU A 162 -28.97 -29.41 -21.97
N THR A 163 -29.27 -28.12 -22.05
CA THR A 163 -30.02 -27.56 -23.20
C THR A 163 -29.19 -27.65 -24.48
N ALA A 164 -29.80 -27.35 -25.64
CA ALA A 164 -29.03 -27.24 -26.88
C ALA A 164 -28.00 -26.11 -26.83
N ALA A 165 -28.34 -25.00 -26.17
CA ALA A 165 -27.43 -23.88 -25.94
C ALA A 165 -26.31 -24.28 -24.96
N GLY A 166 -26.64 -24.94 -23.84
CA GLY A 166 -25.66 -25.48 -22.90
C GLY A 166 -24.65 -26.43 -23.57
N ARG A 167 -25.08 -27.33 -24.47
CA ARG A 167 -24.14 -28.17 -25.24
C ARG A 167 -23.24 -27.38 -26.19
N GLN A 168 -23.70 -26.23 -26.68
CA GLN A 168 -22.86 -25.33 -27.48
C GLN A 168 -21.85 -24.60 -26.59
N ALA A 169 -22.29 -24.09 -25.44
CA ALA A 169 -21.44 -23.48 -24.43
C ALA A 169 -20.34 -24.43 -23.97
N VAL A 170 -20.63 -25.72 -23.77
CA VAL A 170 -19.61 -26.74 -23.45
C VAL A 170 -18.50 -26.79 -24.50
N ARG A 171 -18.85 -26.72 -25.79
CA ARG A 171 -17.85 -26.74 -26.89
C ARG A 171 -17.05 -25.45 -26.96
N SER A 172 -17.68 -24.29 -26.72
CA SER A 172 -16.99 -23.02 -26.60
C SER A 172 -15.99 -23.07 -25.43
N ALA A 173 -16.45 -23.50 -24.26
CA ALA A 173 -15.64 -23.62 -23.04
C ALA A 173 -14.40 -24.51 -23.25
N GLN A 174 -14.58 -25.68 -23.88
CA GLN A 174 -13.47 -26.56 -24.25
C GLN A 174 -12.48 -25.88 -25.20
N SER A 175 -12.99 -25.17 -26.21
CA SER A 175 -12.15 -24.45 -27.17
C SER A 175 -11.32 -23.34 -26.50
N TYR A 176 -11.89 -22.65 -25.51
CA TYR A 176 -11.17 -21.66 -24.71
C TYR A 176 -10.08 -22.30 -23.85
N LEU A 177 -10.40 -23.37 -23.13
CA LEU A 177 -9.45 -24.10 -22.28
C LEU A 177 -8.30 -24.77 -23.06
N ASP A 178 -8.53 -25.07 -24.34
CA ASP A 178 -7.49 -25.55 -25.26
C ASP A 178 -6.55 -24.44 -25.72
N PHE A 179 -6.98 -23.18 -25.68
CA PHE A 179 -6.21 -22.03 -26.16
C PHE A 179 -5.50 -21.25 -25.03
N THR A 180 -6.18 -21.02 -23.91
CA THR A 180 -5.65 -20.25 -22.78
C THR A 180 -6.20 -20.76 -21.44
N ALA A 181 -5.51 -20.39 -20.36
CA ALA A 181 -5.95 -20.72 -19.01
C ALA A 181 -7.11 -19.82 -18.57
N PHE A 182 -8.01 -20.39 -17.78
CA PHE A 182 -9.15 -19.69 -17.21
C PHE A 182 -9.44 -20.18 -15.78
N SER A 183 -9.84 -19.23 -14.93
CA SER A 183 -10.55 -19.54 -13.70
C SER A 183 -11.98 -20.03 -14.01
N ARG A 184 -12.65 -20.62 -13.02
CA ARG A 184 -14.04 -21.08 -13.20
C ARG A 184 -14.96 -19.90 -13.53
N SER A 185 -14.89 -18.81 -12.76
CA SER A 185 -15.71 -17.62 -13.00
C SER A 185 -15.35 -16.94 -14.30
N GLY A 186 -14.05 -16.76 -14.60
CA GLY A 186 -13.62 -16.13 -15.84
C GLY A 186 -14.08 -16.89 -17.09
N LEU A 187 -14.14 -18.23 -17.04
CA LEU A 187 -14.70 -19.02 -18.15
C LEU A 187 -16.22 -18.85 -18.28
N ILE A 188 -16.95 -18.71 -17.18
CA ILE A 188 -18.39 -18.43 -17.19
C ILE A 188 -18.64 -17.04 -17.78
N ASP A 189 -17.96 -16.01 -17.28
CA ASP A 189 -18.06 -14.62 -17.74
C ASP A 189 -17.74 -14.52 -19.24
N GLN A 190 -16.74 -15.27 -19.70
CA GLN A 190 -16.38 -15.33 -21.12
C GLN A 190 -17.53 -15.89 -21.98
N LEU A 191 -18.22 -16.93 -21.52
CA LEU A 191 -19.37 -17.50 -22.23
C LEU A 191 -20.58 -16.56 -22.20
N GLU A 192 -20.82 -15.87 -21.09
CA GLU A 192 -21.87 -14.85 -21.01
C GLU A 192 -21.61 -13.70 -21.99
N PHE A 193 -20.35 -13.27 -22.10
CA PHE A 193 -19.94 -12.28 -23.11
C PHE A 193 -20.17 -12.77 -24.55
N GLU A 194 -20.07 -14.08 -24.80
CA GLU A 194 -20.45 -14.69 -26.10
C GLU A 194 -21.98 -14.76 -26.33
N GLY A 195 -22.78 -14.40 -25.32
CA GLY A 195 -24.24 -14.36 -25.39
C GLY A 195 -24.93 -15.64 -24.92
N PHE A 196 -24.23 -16.55 -24.22
CA PHE A 196 -24.91 -17.62 -23.49
C PHE A 196 -25.63 -17.06 -22.26
N SER A 197 -26.74 -17.68 -21.86
CA SER A 197 -27.37 -17.34 -20.59
C SER A 197 -26.46 -17.77 -19.42
N THR A 198 -26.54 -17.07 -18.30
CA THR A 198 -25.82 -17.43 -17.06
C THR A 198 -26.08 -18.88 -16.65
N ALA A 199 -27.33 -19.34 -16.78
CA ALA A 199 -27.70 -20.73 -16.52
C ALA A 199 -27.00 -21.73 -17.48
N ASP A 200 -26.98 -21.47 -18.79
CA ASP A 200 -26.32 -22.35 -19.76
C ASP A 200 -24.79 -22.32 -19.63
N ALA A 201 -24.21 -21.15 -19.37
CA ALA A 201 -22.77 -20.96 -19.17
C ALA A 201 -22.30 -21.70 -17.92
N THR A 202 -22.97 -21.49 -16.79
CA THR A 202 -22.67 -22.18 -15.52
C THR A 202 -22.82 -23.69 -15.67
N ALA A 203 -23.95 -24.15 -16.23
CA ALA A 203 -24.17 -25.58 -16.43
C ALA A 203 -23.15 -26.21 -17.38
N ALA A 204 -22.69 -25.48 -18.40
CA ALA A 204 -21.66 -25.95 -19.31
C ALA A 204 -20.30 -26.09 -18.61
N VAL A 205 -19.86 -25.06 -17.90
CA VAL A 205 -18.58 -25.07 -17.17
C VAL A 205 -18.59 -26.15 -16.08
N ASP A 206 -19.68 -26.29 -15.32
CA ASP A 206 -19.81 -27.30 -14.27
C ASP A 206 -19.93 -28.74 -14.79
N SER A 207 -20.27 -28.91 -16.06
CA SER A 207 -20.30 -30.24 -16.69
C SER A 207 -18.92 -30.75 -17.11
N LEU A 208 -17.91 -29.88 -17.11
CA LEU A 208 -16.54 -30.21 -17.50
C LEU A 208 -15.72 -30.68 -16.30
N ASP A 209 -14.84 -31.67 -16.53
CA ASP A 209 -13.85 -32.11 -15.56
C ASP A 209 -12.57 -31.27 -15.72
N VAL A 210 -12.55 -30.07 -15.14
CA VAL A 210 -11.44 -29.11 -15.24
C VAL A 210 -10.66 -29.05 -13.94
N ASP A 211 -9.35 -29.28 -14.03
CA ASP A 211 -8.43 -29.01 -12.93
C ASP A 211 -8.08 -27.51 -12.88
N TYR A 212 -8.85 -26.75 -12.12
CA TYR A 212 -8.63 -25.30 -11.98
C TYR A 212 -7.34 -24.94 -11.21
N ALA A 213 -6.78 -25.86 -10.43
CA ALA A 213 -5.47 -25.64 -9.83
C ALA A 213 -4.38 -25.69 -10.92
N ALA A 214 -4.48 -26.64 -11.85
CA ALA A 214 -3.60 -26.69 -13.02
C ALA A 214 -3.81 -25.49 -13.96
N GLN A 215 -5.03 -24.97 -14.09
CA GLN A 215 -5.26 -23.73 -14.86
C GLN A 215 -4.57 -22.52 -14.21
N ALA A 216 -4.62 -22.38 -12.89
CA ALA A 216 -3.92 -21.31 -12.17
C ALA A 216 -2.40 -21.36 -12.39
N VAL A 217 -1.80 -22.54 -12.41
CA VAL A 217 -0.36 -22.72 -12.73
C VAL A 217 -0.05 -22.23 -14.14
N LYS A 218 -0.86 -22.62 -15.14
CA LYS A 218 -0.68 -22.15 -16.53
C LYS A 218 -0.84 -20.64 -16.66
N SER A 219 -1.82 -20.04 -15.97
CA SER A 219 -1.98 -18.59 -15.93
C SER A 219 -0.74 -17.93 -15.32
N ALA A 220 -0.25 -18.42 -14.18
CA ALA A 220 0.94 -17.89 -13.52
C ALA A 220 2.17 -17.92 -14.43
N GLU A 221 2.45 -19.04 -15.08
CA GLU A 221 3.54 -19.19 -16.06
C GLU A 221 3.38 -18.20 -17.21
N SER A 222 2.18 -18.12 -17.79
CA SER A 222 1.90 -17.17 -18.87
C SER A 222 2.14 -15.73 -18.45
N TYR A 223 1.76 -15.32 -17.24
CA TYR A 223 2.02 -13.97 -16.75
C TYR A 223 3.51 -13.68 -16.63
N LEU A 224 4.27 -14.62 -16.05
CA LEU A 224 5.71 -14.47 -15.86
C LEU A 224 6.51 -14.42 -17.18
N ASP A 225 5.94 -14.93 -18.27
CA ASP A 225 6.52 -14.81 -19.62
C ASP A 225 6.39 -13.40 -20.20
N PHE A 226 5.40 -12.61 -19.76
CA PHE A 226 5.13 -11.28 -20.30
C PHE A 226 5.52 -10.13 -19.37
N THR A 227 5.35 -10.31 -18.06
CA THR A 227 5.52 -9.26 -17.06
C THR A 227 6.19 -9.81 -15.81
N ALA A 228 7.04 -8.99 -15.20
CA ALA A 228 7.67 -9.34 -13.93
C ALA A 228 6.71 -9.16 -12.76
N PHE A 229 6.67 -10.14 -11.85
CA PHE A 229 5.83 -10.08 -10.66
C PHE A 229 6.60 -10.39 -9.38
N SER A 230 6.25 -9.68 -8.31
CA SER A 230 6.53 -10.13 -6.96
C SER A 230 5.66 -11.36 -6.63
N ARG A 231 6.04 -12.12 -5.60
CA ARG A 231 5.21 -13.25 -5.13
C ARG A 231 3.76 -12.82 -4.79
N PRO A 232 3.53 -11.84 -3.90
CA PRO A 232 2.17 -11.41 -3.60
C PRO A 232 1.48 -10.82 -4.83
N GLY A 233 2.18 -10.03 -5.65
CA GLY A 233 1.60 -9.44 -6.86
C GLY A 233 1.09 -10.49 -7.85
N LEU A 234 1.80 -11.61 -8.05
CA LEU A 234 1.33 -12.68 -8.92
C LEU A 234 0.11 -13.41 -8.33
N ILE A 235 0.08 -13.61 -7.00
CA ILE A 235 -1.07 -14.22 -6.32
C ILE A 235 -2.30 -13.32 -6.48
N ASP A 236 -2.16 -12.02 -6.19
CA ASP A 236 -3.23 -11.04 -6.30
C ASP A 236 -3.74 -10.95 -7.75
N GLN A 237 -2.85 -11.03 -8.74
CA GLN A 237 -3.24 -11.06 -10.16
C GLN A 237 -4.12 -12.26 -10.49
N LEU A 238 -3.80 -13.46 -9.99
CA LEU A 238 -4.62 -14.65 -10.21
C LEU A 238 -5.95 -14.55 -9.45
N GLU A 239 -5.97 -13.99 -8.25
CA GLU A 239 -7.22 -13.75 -7.51
C GLU A 239 -8.12 -12.77 -8.25
N PHE A 240 -7.55 -11.71 -8.81
CA PHE A 240 -8.27 -10.76 -9.67
C PHE A 240 -8.88 -11.45 -10.90
N GLU A 241 -8.20 -12.45 -11.47
CA GLU A 241 -8.74 -13.29 -12.55
C GLU A 241 -9.81 -14.30 -12.09
N GLY A 242 -10.16 -14.32 -10.81
CA GLY A 242 -11.20 -15.18 -10.25
C GLY A 242 -10.73 -16.56 -9.82
N TYR A 243 -9.42 -16.81 -9.71
CA TYR A 243 -8.92 -17.99 -9.02
C TYR A 243 -9.16 -17.87 -7.52
N SER A 244 -9.45 -18.99 -6.85
CA SER A 244 -9.49 -19.00 -5.39
C SER A 244 -8.09 -18.74 -4.81
N THR A 245 -8.01 -18.06 -3.66
CA THR A 245 -6.76 -17.84 -2.92
C THR A 245 -5.94 -19.12 -2.76
N ALA A 246 -6.61 -20.25 -2.52
CA ALA A 246 -5.94 -21.55 -2.38
C ALA A 246 -5.28 -22.00 -3.69
N HIS A 247 -5.97 -21.89 -4.83
CA HIS A 247 -5.40 -22.24 -6.14
C HIS A 247 -4.30 -21.25 -6.55
N ALA A 248 -4.51 -19.95 -6.39
CA ALA A 248 -3.52 -18.93 -6.72
C ALA A 248 -2.24 -19.10 -5.90
N THR A 249 -2.36 -19.24 -4.58
CA THR A 249 -1.21 -19.46 -3.69
C THR A 249 -0.48 -20.76 -4.03
N ALA A 250 -1.21 -21.87 -4.20
CA ALA A 250 -0.60 -23.16 -4.51
C ALA A 250 0.07 -23.17 -5.90
N ALA A 251 -0.49 -22.46 -6.88
CA ALA A 251 0.09 -22.33 -8.20
C ALA A 251 1.43 -21.59 -8.13
N VAL A 252 1.45 -20.41 -7.50
CA VAL A 252 2.67 -19.60 -7.38
C VAL A 252 3.73 -20.30 -6.54
N ASP A 253 3.35 -20.92 -5.42
CA ASP A 253 4.29 -21.65 -4.54
C ASP A 253 4.79 -22.97 -5.14
N GLY A 254 4.03 -23.55 -6.08
CA GLY A 254 4.42 -24.75 -6.81
C GLY A 254 5.46 -24.49 -7.91
N LEU A 255 5.60 -23.22 -8.34
CA LEU A 255 6.55 -22.83 -9.37
C LEU A 255 7.92 -22.51 -8.79
N SER A 256 8.97 -22.87 -9.53
CA SER A 256 10.35 -22.54 -9.18
C SER A 256 10.73 -21.16 -9.74
N ILE A 257 10.24 -20.10 -9.09
CA ILE A 257 10.43 -18.71 -9.53
C ILE A 257 11.64 -18.09 -8.84
N ASP A 258 12.57 -17.52 -9.62
CA ASP A 258 13.63 -16.66 -9.10
C ASP A 258 13.14 -15.22 -8.95
N TYR A 259 12.70 -14.87 -7.74
CA TYR A 259 12.18 -13.53 -7.46
C TYR A 259 13.25 -12.42 -7.48
N ASN A 260 14.54 -12.75 -7.38
CA ASN A 260 15.60 -11.77 -7.61
C ASN A 260 15.68 -11.44 -9.11
N GLU A 261 15.54 -12.44 -9.97
CA GLU A 261 15.44 -12.22 -11.42
C GLU A 261 14.18 -11.43 -11.79
N GLN A 262 13.03 -11.73 -11.17
CA GLN A 262 11.80 -10.96 -11.38
C GLN A 262 11.97 -9.49 -10.94
N ALA A 263 12.59 -9.24 -9.79
CA ALA A 263 12.85 -7.87 -9.34
C ALA A 263 13.77 -7.11 -10.30
N ALA A 264 14.78 -7.76 -10.88
CA ALA A 264 15.66 -7.16 -11.89
C ALA A 264 14.89 -6.80 -13.19
N LYS A 265 14.02 -7.69 -13.67
CA LYS A 265 13.16 -7.42 -14.84
C LYS A 265 12.19 -6.27 -14.57
N ALA A 266 11.59 -6.21 -13.38
CA ALA A 266 10.72 -5.12 -12.98
C ALA A 266 11.50 -3.78 -12.92
N ALA A 267 12.68 -3.78 -12.31
CA ALA A 267 13.57 -2.62 -12.25
C ALA A 267 13.92 -2.10 -13.66
N GLU A 268 14.29 -3.00 -14.58
CA GLU A 268 14.62 -2.67 -15.97
C GLU A 268 13.40 -2.05 -16.68
N SER A 269 12.22 -2.67 -16.56
CA SER A 269 10.99 -2.16 -17.14
C SER A 269 10.63 -0.75 -16.64
N TYR A 270 10.89 -0.44 -15.38
CA TYR A 270 10.68 0.91 -14.84
C TYR A 270 11.63 1.92 -15.48
N LEU A 271 12.91 1.57 -15.58
CA LEU A 271 13.94 2.44 -16.14
C LEU A 271 13.77 2.68 -17.64
N ASP A 272 13.18 1.74 -18.35
CA ASP A 272 12.80 1.91 -19.77
C ASP A 272 11.72 2.98 -19.96
N PHE A 273 10.83 3.17 -18.98
CA PHE A 273 9.74 4.15 -19.06
C PHE A 273 10.09 5.50 -18.44
N THR A 274 10.77 5.50 -17.28
CA THR A 274 11.12 6.73 -16.56
C THR A 274 12.40 6.58 -15.74
N GLY A 275 13.12 7.68 -15.56
CA GLY A 275 14.28 7.68 -14.67
C GLY A 275 13.86 7.56 -13.20
N PHE A 276 14.58 6.73 -12.44
CA PHE A 276 14.47 6.62 -10.98
C PHE A 276 15.82 6.91 -10.31
N SER A 277 15.77 7.40 -9.06
CA SER A 277 16.91 7.28 -8.16
C SER A 277 16.99 5.85 -7.62
N ARG A 278 18.19 5.42 -7.18
CA ARG A 278 18.38 4.10 -6.57
C ARG A 278 17.38 3.82 -5.44
N SER A 279 17.29 4.75 -4.48
CA SER A 279 16.37 4.59 -3.33
C SER A 279 14.91 4.59 -3.77
N GLY A 280 14.53 5.46 -4.72
CA GLY A 280 13.16 5.52 -5.22
C GLY A 280 12.72 4.24 -5.93
N LEU A 281 13.61 3.60 -6.69
CA LEU A 281 13.30 2.33 -7.35
C LEU A 281 13.20 1.18 -6.34
N ILE A 282 14.06 1.17 -5.31
CA ILE A 282 13.96 0.18 -4.21
C ILE A 282 12.60 0.31 -3.52
N ASP A 283 12.20 1.54 -3.15
CA ASP A 283 10.92 1.81 -2.50
C ASP A 283 9.75 1.38 -3.40
N GLN A 284 9.84 1.63 -4.71
CA GLN A 284 8.82 1.23 -5.68
C GLN A 284 8.67 -0.30 -5.75
N LEU A 285 9.77 -1.05 -5.87
CA LEU A 285 9.71 -2.51 -5.91
C LEU A 285 9.20 -3.08 -4.56
N MET A 286 9.57 -2.47 -3.44
CA MET A 286 9.01 -2.87 -2.15
C MET A 286 7.51 -2.62 -2.05
N PHE A 287 7.02 -1.50 -2.62
CA PHE A 287 5.59 -1.22 -2.72
C PHE A 287 4.85 -2.27 -3.57
N GLU A 288 5.47 -2.77 -4.63
CA GLU A 288 4.95 -3.89 -5.44
C GLU A 288 5.03 -5.25 -4.74
N GLY A 289 5.56 -5.32 -3.52
CA GLY A 289 5.59 -6.53 -2.71
C GLY A 289 6.85 -7.37 -2.84
N TYR A 290 7.92 -6.85 -3.47
CA TYR A 290 9.24 -7.45 -3.34
C TYR A 290 9.79 -7.24 -1.92
N THR A 291 10.53 -8.22 -1.41
CA THR A 291 11.29 -8.03 -0.17
C THR A 291 12.41 -7.00 -0.36
N ALA A 292 12.85 -6.34 0.71
CA ALA A 292 13.94 -5.37 0.62
C ALA A 292 15.20 -5.94 -0.08
N SER A 293 15.57 -7.19 0.21
CA SER A 293 16.69 -7.86 -0.45
C SER A 293 16.48 -8.11 -1.95
N GLN A 294 15.25 -8.43 -2.37
CA GLN A 294 14.93 -8.63 -3.78
C GLN A 294 14.92 -7.29 -4.53
N ALA A 295 14.35 -6.25 -3.92
CA ALA A 295 14.34 -4.90 -4.47
C ALA A 295 15.77 -4.36 -4.63
N GLU A 296 16.60 -4.46 -3.59
CA GLU A 296 18.02 -4.09 -3.66
C GLU A 296 18.76 -4.85 -4.76
N TYR A 297 18.55 -6.16 -4.86
CA TYR A 297 19.14 -6.98 -5.93
C TYR A 297 18.71 -6.50 -7.32
N GLY A 298 17.41 -6.25 -7.52
CA GLY A 298 16.87 -5.83 -8.81
C GLY A 298 17.46 -4.48 -9.26
N VAL A 299 17.59 -3.54 -8.32
CA VAL A 299 18.19 -2.22 -8.58
C VAL A 299 19.70 -2.31 -8.83
N ASP A 300 20.42 -3.18 -8.12
CA ASP A 300 21.84 -3.47 -8.39
C ASP A 300 22.05 -4.07 -9.79
N ALA A 301 21.17 -4.99 -10.20
CA ALA A 301 21.27 -5.69 -11.47
C ALA A 301 21.16 -4.74 -12.69
N VAL A 302 20.43 -3.63 -12.54
CA VAL A 302 20.27 -2.59 -13.58
C VAL A 302 21.29 -1.46 -13.47
N GLY A 303 22.25 -1.55 -12.54
CA GLY A 303 23.41 -0.66 -12.47
C GLY A 303 23.21 0.68 -11.76
N LEU A 304 22.21 0.78 -10.88
CA LEU A 304 21.96 1.96 -10.03
C LEU A 304 22.64 1.89 -8.66
#